data_AF-F9DSV0-F1
#
_entry.id   AF-F9DSV0-F1
#
_cell.length_a   1.000
_cell.length_b   1.000
_cell.length_c   1.000
_cell.angle_alpha   90.00
_cell.angle_beta   90.00
_cell.angle_gamma   90.00
#
_symmetry.space_group_name_H-M   'P 1'
#
loop_
_entity.id
_entity.type
_entity.pdbx_description
1 polymer ?
#
loop_
_entity_poly.entity_id
_entity_poly.type
_entity_poly.pdbx_seq_one_letter_code
_entity_poly.pdbx_strand_id
1 'polypeptide(L)'
;MNPNLLFYYYPHVDNELHNFLLREPAQPGYTIGNVQEKEAFVSWAFQQAEQTIGRITDDLNDNDHLLLVSDHGLEPIHTRLSPNKELEKAGLLKIDKNGKINTSKTKVYAEASGTIAHVYVNLIGREENGIVEPEEFENVKREAMKVFQNRNIFSSSIANPLPKGAPVFQWLTGQSPIIYTYPTASILSKQDAPILNPYEKVWVEGMPDYVEVNNKNSGDILLSAAPGFLMGKDAKIAAEPTKELGSHGGNPERKSLRPILYASGPMIASGDIKERISMTDIAPSIYDLLGLDTPDFVEGKAIWSSE
;
A
#
# COMPACT_ATOMS: atom_id res chain seq x y z
N MET A 1 37.73 2.75 -1.22
CA MET A 1 36.97 2.30 -0.03
C MET A 1 36.26 1.05 -0.47
N ASN A 2 36.47 -0.10 0.20
CA ASN A 2 35.71 -1.32 -0.08
C ASN A 2 34.56 -1.38 0.94
N PRO A 3 33.36 -0.88 0.61
CA PRO A 3 32.20 -1.17 1.46
C PRO A 3 31.95 -2.68 1.44
N ASN A 4 31.80 -3.29 2.61
CA ASN A 4 31.35 -4.69 2.74
C ASN A 4 29.84 -4.83 2.47
N LEU A 5 29.10 -3.71 2.45
CA LEU A 5 27.67 -3.64 2.15
C LEU A 5 27.32 -2.23 1.64
N LEU A 6 26.61 -2.15 0.52
CA LEU A 6 26.09 -0.91 -0.05
C LEU A 6 24.57 -0.99 -0.16
N PHE A 7 23.85 -0.04 0.45
CA PHE A 7 22.43 0.13 0.23
C PHE A 7 22.19 1.29 -0.72
N TYR A 8 21.37 1.04 -1.74
CA TYR A 8 20.92 2.05 -2.69
C TYR A 8 19.40 2.00 -2.79
N TYR A 9 18.75 3.14 -2.51
CA TYR A 9 17.31 3.29 -2.62
C TYR A 9 16.95 4.03 -3.90
N TYR A 10 16.03 3.45 -4.70
CA TYR A 10 15.62 3.98 -5.99
C TYR A 10 14.12 4.34 -6.01
N PRO A 11 13.75 5.61 -5.73
CA PRO A 11 12.35 6.00 -5.53
C PRO A 11 11.57 6.28 -6.81
N HIS A 12 12.21 6.28 -7.99
CA HIS A 12 11.56 6.79 -9.20
C HIS A 12 10.35 5.95 -9.60
N VAL A 13 10.44 4.63 -9.48
CA VAL A 13 9.31 3.75 -9.81
C VAL A 13 8.10 4.06 -8.91
N ASP A 14 8.32 4.25 -7.61
CA ASP A 14 7.25 4.60 -6.67
C ASP A 14 6.60 5.96 -7.00
N ASN A 15 7.43 7.01 -7.14
CA ASN A 15 6.96 8.35 -7.48
C ASN A 15 6.12 8.38 -8.78
N GLU A 16 6.59 7.68 -9.80
CA GLU A 16 5.92 7.64 -11.11
C GLU A 16 4.62 6.84 -11.04
N LEU A 17 4.60 5.73 -10.30
CA LEU A 17 3.40 4.92 -10.11
C LEU A 17 2.32 5.66 -9.31
N HIS A 18 2.67 6.42 -8.27
CA HIS A 18 1.72 7.29 -7.57
C HIS A 18 1.03 8.28 -8.52
N ASN A 19 1.77 8.85 -9.47
CA ASN A 19 1.26 9.89 -10.37
C ASN A 19 0.60 9.35 -11.64
N PHE A 20 1.04 8.21 -12.14
CA PHE A 20 0.74 7.75 -13.51
C PHE A 20 0.16 6.33 -13.59
N LEU A 21 -0.07 5.60 -12.50
CA LEU A 21 -0.72 4.28 -12.57
C LEU A 21 -2.23 4.37 -12.90
N LEU A 22 -2.57 4.60 -14.17
CA LEU A 22 -3.95 4.67 -14.68
C LEU A 22 -4.30 3.39 -15.44
N ARG A 23 -4.98 2.44 -14.77
CA ARG A 23 -5.30 1.12 -15.33
C ARG A 23 -6.75 0.68 -15.13
N GLU A 24 -7.51 1.33 -14.27
CA GLU A 24 -8.90 0.96 -13.98
C GLU A 24 -9.91 2.02 -14.45
N PRO A 25 -11.04 1.62 -15.07
CA PRO A 25 -12.07 2.54 -15.56
C PRO A 25 -12.66 3.49 -14.50
N ALA A 26 -12.60 3.11 -13.23
CA ALA A 26 -13.09 3.94 -12.12
C ALA A 26 -12.18 5.13 -11.80
N GLN A 27 -10.91 5.09 -12.24
CA GLN A 27 -9.92 6.11 -11.89
C GLN A 27 -10.22 7.46 -12.54
N PRO A 28 -9.96 8.58 -11.84
CA PRO A 28 -10.16 9.92 -12.38
C PRO A 28 -9.38 10.14 -13.68
N GLY A 29 -10.08 10.62 -14.70
CA GLY A 29 -9.49 10.89 -16.01
C GLY A 29 -9.22 9.64 -16.85
N TYR A 30 -9.89 8.51 -16.58
CA TYR A 30 -9.78 7.32 -17.42
C TYR A 30 -10.34 7.55 -18.82
N THR A 31 -9.44 7.66 -19.80
CA THR A 31 -9.71 7.60 -21.24
C THR A 31 -8.60 6.80 -21.90
N ILE A 32 -8.85 6.16 -23.05
CA ILE A 32 -7.81 5.36 -23.73
C ILE A 32 -6.56 6.20 -24.03
N GLY A 33 -6.72 7.45 -24.46
CA GLY A 33 -5.60 8.36 -24.70
C GLY A 33 -4.78 8.62 -23.44
N ASN A 34 -5.44 8.92 -22.32
CA ASN A 34 -4.75 9.16 -21.05
C ASN A 34 -4.07 7.88 -20.50
N VAL A 35 -4.67 6.71 -20.69
CA VAL A 35 -4.06 5.43 -20.29
C VAL A 35 -2.78 5.20 -21.08
N GLN A 36 -2.79 5.42 -22.39
CA GLN A 36 -1.60 5.27 -23.24
C GLN A 36 -0.50 6.26 -22.88
N GLU A 37 -0.86 7.53 -22.66
CA GLU A 37 0.08 8.57 -22.23
C GLU A 37 0.73 8.21 -20.89
N LYS A 38 -0.07 7.83 -19.89
CA LYS A 38 0.43 7.52 -18.55
C LYS A 38 1.23 6.23 -18.50
N GLU A 39 0.86 5.23 -19.28
CA GLU A 39 1.63 3.98 -19.41
C GLU A 39 3.02 4.25 -20.01
N ALA A 40 3.19 5.30 -20.83
CA ALA A 40 4.51 5.69 -21.33
C ALA A 40 5.42 6.20 -20.18
N PHE A 41 4.89 6.97 -19.22
CA PHE A 41 5.63 7.40 -18.03
C PHE A 41 5.97 6.22 -17.11
N VAL A 42 5.01 5.33 -16.86
CA VAL A 42 5.25 4.10 -16.09
C VAL A 42 6.34 3.25 -16.75
N SER A 43 6.24 3.02 -18.05
CA SER A 43 7.25 2.26 -18.81
C SER A 43 8.62 2.92 -18.75
N TRP A 44 8.67 4.25 -18.88
CA TRP A 44 9.91 5.01 -18.74
C TRP A 44 10.55 4.83 -17.36
N ALA A 45 9.76 4.90 -16.28
CA ALA A 45 10.25 4.71 -14.91
C ALA A 45 10.91 3.33 -14.72
N PHE A 46 10.29 2.27 -15.24
CA PHE A 46 10.87 0.92 -15.21
C PHE A 46 12.12 0.81 -16.09
N GLN A 47 12.17 1.46 -17.25
CA GLN A 47 13.39 1.52 -18.06
C GLN A 47 14.53 2.24 -17.33
N GLN A 48 14.24 3.28 -16.53
CA GLN A 48 15.27 3.94 -15.73
C GLN A 48 15.78 3.04 -14.59
N ALA A 49 14.89 2.26 -13.96
CA ALA A 49 15.28 1.26 -12.98
C ALA A 49 16.16 0.17 -13.61
N GLU A 50 15.77 -0.36 -14.78
CA GLU A 50 16.54 -1.34 -15.54
C GLU A 50 17.93 -0.81 -15.90
N GLN A 51 18.04 0.41 -16.41
CA GLN A 51 19.34 1.04 -16.70
C GLN A 51 20.22 1.19 -15.45
N THR A 52 19.61 1.50 -14.31
CA THR A 52 20.33 1.63 -13.04
C THR A 52 20.84 0.27 -12.56
N ILE A 53 20.00 -0.76 -12.63
CA ILE A 53 20.38 -2.15 -12.29
C ILE A 53 21.50 -2.63 -13.23
N GLY A 54 21.42 -2.33 -14.53
CA GLY A 54 22.45 -2.67 -15.51
C GLY A 54 23.81 -2.07 -15.16
N ARG A 55 23.86 -0.76 -14.85
CA ARG A 55 25.10 -0.09 -14.43
C ARG A 55 25.67 -0.68 -13.15
N ILE A 56 24.82 -1.00 -12.16
CA ILE A 56 25.26 -1.64 -10.93
C ILE A 56 25.88 -3.00 -11.27
N THR A 57 25.20 -3.80 -12.09
CA THR A 57 25.63 -5.15 -12.47
C THR A 57 26.96 -5.12 -13.25
N ASP A 58 27.14 -4.15 -14.15
CA ASP A 58 28.38 -3.99 -14.92
C ASP A 58 29.61 -3.67 -14.04
N ASP A 59 29.39 -3.09 -12.86
CA ASP A 59 30.43 -2.72 -11.90
C ASP A 59 30.71 -3.83 -10.84
N LEU A 60 29.91 -4.90 -10.80
CA LEU A 60 30.12 -6.03 -9.87
C LEU A 60 31.28 -6.93 -10.32
N ASN A 61 31.98 -7.52 -9.34
CA ASN A 61 32.98 -8.56 -9.57
C ASN A 61 32.46 -9.96 -9.15
N ASP A 62 33.21 -11.01 -9.50
CA ASP A 62 32.83 -12.41 -9.25
C ASP A 62 32.58 -12.78 -7.77
N ASN A 63 33.01 -11.94 -6.82
CA ASN A 63 32.78 -12.15 -5.38
C ASN A 63 31.60 -11.35 -4.82
N ASP A 64 30.98 -10.47 -5.62
CA ASP A 64 29.91 -9.61 -5.15
C ASP A 64 28.55 -10.32 -5.22
N HIS A 65 27.64 -9.88 -4.35
CA HIS A 65 26.24 -10.31 -4.35
C HIS A 65 25.35 -9.10 -4.57
N LEU A 66 24.33 -9.27 -5.41
CA LEU A 66 23.29 -8.27 -5.66
C LEU A 66 21.98 -8.76 -5.09
N LEU A 67 21.39 -7.95 -4.20
CA LEU A 67 20.02 -8.13 -3.74
C LEU A 67 19.19 -6.95 -4.23
N LEU A 68 18.15 -7.24 -5.00
CA LEU A 68 17.12 -6.29 -5.40
C LEU A 68 15.86 -6.59 -4.57
N VAL A 69 15.47 -5.59 -3.77
CA VAL A 69 14.35 -5.69 -2.84
C VAL A 69 13.40 -4.52 -3.10
N SER A 70 12.11 -4.81 -3.21
CA SER A 70 11.07 -3.79 -3.08
C SER A 70 10.58 -3.75 -1.64
N ASP A 71 10.42 -2.57 -1.07
CA ASP A 71 9.79 -2.39 0.24
C ASP A 71 8.29 -2.67 0.21
N HIS A 72 7.64 -2.38 -0.93
CA HIS A 72 6.25 -2.71 -1.19
C HIS A 72 5.95 -2.86 -2.68
N GLY A 73 4.77 -3.39 -3.00
CA GLY A 73 4.13 -3.19 -4.30
C GLY A 73 3.25 -1.93 -4.30
N LEU A 74 2.43 -1.76 -5.34
CA LEU A 74 1.58 -0.58 -5.52
C LEU A 74 0.38 -0.89 -6.41
N GLU A 75 -0.80 -0.38 -6.07
CA GLU A 75 -2.07 -0.68 -6.76
C GLU A 75 -2.79 0.58 -7.24
N PRO A 76 -3.66 0.48 -8.27
CA PRO A 76 -4.45 1.62 -8.72
C PRO A 76 -5.48 2.07 -7.68
N ILE A 77 -5.69 3.38 -7.58
CA ILE A 77 -6.66 4.02 -6.69
C ILE A 77 -7.55 5.00 -7.47
N HIS A 78 -8.82 5.06 -7.10
CA HIS A 78 -9.84 5.91 -7.71
C HIS A 78 -10.59 6.81 -6.73
N THR A 79 -10.72 6.40 -5.46
CA THR A 79 -11.48 7.17 -4.46
C THR A 79 -10.72 7.35 -3.16
N ARG A 80 -10.64 8.60 -2.69
CA ARG A 80 -10.12 8.97 -1.38
C ARG A 80 -11.26 9.09 -0.38
N LEU A 81 -11.15 8.32 0.69
CA LEU A 81 -12.05 8.31 1.85
C LEU A 81 -11.53 9.25 2.93
N SER A 82 -12.44 9.79 3.73
CA SER A 82 -12.14 10.55 4.93
C SER A 82 -12.80 9.92 6.15
N PRO A 83 -12.07 9.11 6.94
CA PRO A 83 -12.58 8.60 8.20
C PRO A 83 -13.03 9.71 9.16
N ASN A 84 -12.30 10.84 9.20
CA ASN A 84 -12.65 11.99 10.03
C ASN A 84 -13.96 12.67 9.62
N LYS A 85 -14.28 12.74 8.32
CA LYS A 85 -15.59 13.25 7.87
C LYS A 85 -16.73 12.30 8.24
N GLU A 86 -16.48 11.01 8.25
CA GLU A 86 -17.46 10.02 8.72
C GLU A 86 -17.70 10.12 10.23
N LEU A 87 -16.63 10.29 11.03
CA LEU A 87 -16.72 10.56 12.46
C LEU A 87 -17.42 11.89 12.77
N GLU A 88 -17.20 12.92 11.94
CA GLU A 88 -17.87 14.22 12.05
C GLU A 88 -19.39 14.08 11.85
N LYS A 89 -19.81 13.38 10.79
CA LYS A 89 -21.24 13.08 10.52
C LYS A 89 -21.89 12.30 11.65
N ALA A 90 -21.16 11.37 12.25
CA ALA A 90 -21.62 10.59 13.41
C ALA A 90 -21.66 11.42 14.72
N GLY A 91 -21.11 12.63 14.72
CA GLY A 91 -21.07 13.50 15.89
C GLY A 91 -19.93 13.21 16.86
N LEU A 92 -19.03 12.26 16.54
CA LEU A 92 -17.88 11.85 17.35
C LEU A 92 -16.68 12.79 17.21
N LEU A 93 -16.58 13.48 16.07
CA LEU A 93 -15.54 14.46 15.78
C LEU A 93 -16.14 15.86 15.61
N LYS A 94 -15.42 16.88 16.10
CA LYS A 94 -15.78 18.29 15.90
C LYS A 94 -14.62 19.04 15.29
N ILE A 95 -14.90 19.85 14.28
CA ILE A 95 -13.92 20.79 13.71
C ILE A 95 -14.11 22.19 14.28
N ASP A 96 -13.03 22.96 14.36
CA ASP A 96 -13.03 24.37 14.73
C ASP A 96 -13.39 25.28 13.54
N LYS A 97 -13.43 26.59 13.78
CA LYS A 97 -13.70 27.61 12.75
C LYS A 97 -12.67 27.65 11.62
N ASN A 98 -11.50 27.05 11.81
CA ASN A 98 -10.42 26.99 10.83
C ASN A 98 -10.39 25.65 10.08
N GLY A 99 -11.35 24.75 10.35
CA GLY A 99 -11.41 23.42 9.74
C GLY A 99 -10.44 22.41 10.36
N LYS A 100 -9.83 22.70 11.52
CA LYS A 100 -8.97 21.76 12.26
C LYS A 100 -9.78 20.98 13.29
N ILE A 101 -9.30 19.79 13.67
CA ILE A 101 -9.92 19.00 14.74
C ILE A 101 -9.89 19.80 16.06
N ASN A 102 -11.05 19.98 16.68
CA ASN A 102 -11.18 20.55 18.01
C ASN A 102 -11.11 19.42 19.04
N THR A 103 -9.90 19.17 19.57
CA THR A 103 -9.62 18.08 20.51
C THR A 103 -10.50 18.14 21.77
N SER A 104 -10.71 19.34 22.32
CA SER A 104 -11.59 19.55 23.51
C SER A 104 -13.07 19.18 23.32
N LYS A 105 -13.50 18.93 22.07
CA LYS A 105 -14.88 18.55 21.73
C LYS A 105 -14.97 17.28 20.91
N THR A 106 -13.84 16.63 20.66
CA THR A 106 -13.73 15.44 19.81
C THR A 106 -13.53 14.23 20.69
N LYS A 107 -14.43 13.26 20.57
CA LYS A 107 -14.34 11.97 21.28
C LYS A 107 -13.44 10.99 20.54
N VAL A 108 -13.46 11.04 19.20
CA VAL A 108 -12.75 10.08 18.35
C VAL A 108 -12.19 10.80 17.13
N TYR A 109 -10.94 10.50 16.77
CA TYR A 109 -10.31 11.00 15.56
C TYR A 109 -9.51 9.89 14.87
N ALA A 110 -9.22 10.09 13.58
CA ALA A 110 -8.44 9.16 12.78
C ALA A 110 -7.22 9.85 12.18
N GLU A 111 -6.09 9.14 12.22
CA GLU A 111 -4.89 9.44 11.45
C GLU A 111 -4.80 8.46 10.28
N ALA A 112 -4.86 8.98 9.06
CA ALA A 112 -4.90 8.18 7.84
C ALA A 112 -3.66 8.40 6.98
N SER A 113 -3.09 7.31 6.47
CA SER A 113 -1.95 7.32 5.55
C SER A 113 -2.10 6.20 4.53
N GLY A 114 -2.20 6.57 3.25
CA GLY A 114 -2.42 5.62 2.16
C GLY A 114 -3.70 4.80 2.39
N THR A 115 -3.59 3.48 2.37
CA THR A 115 -4.74 2.57 2.47
C THR A 115 -5.05 2.12 3.91
N ILE A 116 -4.34 2.66 4.91
CA ILE A 116 -4.54 2.36 6.35
C ILE A 116 -4.91 3.62 7.13
N ALA A 117 -5.77 3.46 8.14
CA ALA A 117 -6.01 4.50 9.13
C ALA A 117 -6.06 3.94 10.55
N HIS A 118 -5.51 4.71 11.48
CA HIS A 118 -5.56 4.46 12.90
C HIS A 118 -6.62 5.39 13.50
N VAL A 119 -7.60 4.83 14.21
CA VAL A 119 -8.65 5.59 14.88
C VAL A 119 -8.38 5.54 16.38
N TYR A 120 -8.36 6.70 17.00
CA TYR A 120 -8.07 6.90 18.41
C TYR A 120 -9.29 7.48 19.12
N VAL A 121 -9.63 6.90 20.25
CA VAL A 121 -10.50 7.50 21.26
C VAL A 121 -9.66 8.54 22.02
N ASN A 122 -10.17 9.76 22.17
CA ASN A 122 -9.50 10.83 22.89
C ASN A 122 -9.68 10.65 24.41
N LEU A 123 -8.96 9.67 24.96
CA LEU A 123 -9.09 9.13 26.31
C LEU A 123 -8.34 9.99 27.35
N ILE A 124 -9.00 10.25 28.48
CA ILE A 124 -8.40 10.96 29.61
C ILE A 124 -7.22 10.15 30.16
N GLY A 125 -6.08 10.82 30.34
CA GLY A 125 -4.85 10.21 30.86
C GLY A 125 -3.98 9.52 29.81
N ARG A 126 -4.43 9.41 28.55
CA ARG A 126 -3.63 8.90 27.43
C ARG A 126 -3.34 9.99 26.40
N GLU A 127 -4.36 10.68 25.93
CA GLU A 127 -4.23 11.82 25.02
C GLU A 127 -4.04 13.14 25.80
N GLU A 128 -3.23 14.06 25.27
CA GLU A 128 -2.88 15.34 25.93
C GLU A 128 -4.12 16.16 26.35
N ASN A 129 -5.18 16.11 25.54
CA ASN A 129 -6.45 16.81 25.78
C ASN A 129 -7.64 15.83 25.75
N GLY A 130 -7.44 14.65 26.35
CA GLY A 130 -8.48 13.61 26.49
C GLY A 130 -9.77 14.15 27.11
N ILE A 131 -10.91 13.71 26.56
CA ILE A 131 -12.25 14.08 27.07
C ILE A 131 -13.16 12.88 27.34
N VAL A 132 -12.78 11.69 26.88
CA VAL A 132 -13.52 10.46 27.10
C VAL A 132 -13.03 9.85 28.40
N GLU A 133 -13.94 9.57 29.33
CA GLU A 133 -13.60 8.92 30.60
C GLU A 133 -13.23 7.45 30.38
N PRO A 134 -12.35 6.84 31.19
CA PRO A 134 -11.99 5.42 31.08
C PRO A 134 -13.18 4.46 31.06
N GLU A 135 -14.24 4.76 31.82
CA GLU A 135 -15.45 3.95 31.87
C GLU A 135 -16.29 4.03 30.58
N GLU A 136 -16.13 5.10 29.79
CA GLU A 136 -16.82 5.30 28.52
C GLU A 136 -16.07 4.69 27.32
N PHE A 137 -14.78 4.40 27.48
CA PHE A 137 -13.87 3.98 26.40
C PHE A 137 -14.46 2.90 25.49
N GLU A 138 -14.89 1.78 26.07
CA GLU A 138 -15.42 0.64 25.28
C GLU A 138 -16.71 0.98 24.54
N ASN A 139 -17.55 1.85 25.11
CA ASN A 139 -18.78 2.28 24.46
C ASN A 139 -18.50 3.24 23.30
N VAL A 140 -17.59 4.20 23.48
CA VAL A 140 -17.17 5.14 22.44
C VAL A 140 -16.44 4.41 21.31
N LYS A 141 -15.54 3.47 21.63
CA LYS A 141 -14.87 2.60 20.65
C LYS A 141 -15.89 1.83 19.81
N ARG A 142 -16.89 1.21 20.45
CA ARG A 142 -17.97 0.48 19.74
C ARG A 142 -18.81 1.39 18.85
N GLU A 143 -19.08 2.62 19.29
CA GLU A 143 -19.78 3.63 18.48
C GLU A 143 -18.97 3.99 17.24
N ALA A 144 -17.67 4.26 17.39
CA ALA A 144 -16.76 4.54 16.29
C ALA A 144 -16.65 3.36 15.31
N MET A 145 -16.57 2.12 15.78
CA MET A 145 -16.54 0.94 14.90
C MET A 145 -17.77 0.88 13.98
N LYS A 146 -18.96 1.17 14.51
CA LYS A 146 -20.22 1.17 13.73
C LYS A 146 -20.23 2.23 12.63
N VAL A 147 -19.44 3.29 12.74
CA VAL A 147 -19.31 4.32 11.69
C VAL A 147 -18.72 3.73 10.41
N PHE A 148 -17.81 2.76 10.54
CA PHE A 148 -17.05 2.18 9.43
C PHE A 148 -17.62 0.84 8.95
N GLN A 149 -18.31 0.09 9.80
CA GLN A 149 -18.93 -1.19 9.44
C GLN A 149 -20.19 -1.01 8.57
N ASN A 150 -20.39 -1.91 7.60
CA ASN A 150 -21.60 -2.01 6.74
C ASN A 150 -21.95 -0.72 5.97
N ARG A 151 -20.94 0.08 5.59
CA ARG A 151 -21.11 1.28 4.77
C ARG A 151 -21.13 0.90 3.29
N ASN A 152 -22.31 0.93 2.70
CA ASN A 152 -22.46 0.77 1.26
C ASN A 152 -22.22 2.12 0.57
N ILE A 153 -21.16 2.22 -0.24
CA ILE A 153 -21.00 3.36 -1.16
C ILE A 153 -21.50 2.92 -2.54
N PHE A 154 -22.39 3.73 -3.14
CA PHE A 154 -22.74 3.60 -4.55
C PHE A 154 -21.66 4.30 -5.37
N SER A 155 -20.90 3.55 -6.15
CA SER A 155 -20.07 4.14 -7.20
C SER A 155 -20.93 4.42 -8.43
N SER A 156 -21.18 5.69 -8.73
CA SER A 156 -21.74 6.12 -10.02
C SER A 156 -20.69 6.14 -11.14
N SER A 157 -19.45 5.77 -10.83
CA SER A 157 -18.27 5.95 -11.68
C SER A 157 -17.77 4.65 -12.29
N ILE A 158 -18.69 3.81 -12.79
CA ILE A 158 -18.32 2.85 -13.83
C ILE A 158 -18.53 3.60 -15.15
N ALA A 159 -17.50 4.36 -15.57
CA ALA A 159 -17.45 4.76 -16.97
C ALA A 159 -17.42 3.48 -17.80
N ASN A 160 -18.44 3.26 -18.62
CA ASN A 160 -18.55 2.13 -19.53
C ASN A 160 -17.42 2.27 -20.56
N PRO A 161 -16.29 1.53 -20.49
CA PRO A 161 -15.34 1.60 -21.58
C PRO A 161 -16.01 0.94 -22.78
N LEU A 162 -16.19 1.69 -23.86
CA LEU A 162 -16.71 1.14 -25.11
C LEU A 162 -15.90 -0.13 -25.49
N PRO A 163 -16.54 -1.20 -26.00
CA PRO A 163 -15.93 -2.51 -26.20
C PRO A 163 -15.02 -2.57 -27.44
N LYS A 164 -14.03 -1.68 -27.52
CA LYS A 164 -13.01 -1.69 -28.58
C LYS A 164 -11.64 -1.41 -27.99
N GLY A 165 -10.98 -2.46 -27.51
CA GLY A 165 -9.56 -2.38 -27.19
C GLY A 165 -9.01 -3.49 -26.29
N ALA A 166 -9.31 -4.76 -26.56
CA ALA A 166 -8.43 -5.85 -26.12
C ALA A 166 -7.25 -6.01 -27.10
N PRO A 167 -6.17 -6.66 -26.70
CA PRO A 167 -4.82 -6.12 -26.56
C PRO A 167 -4.10 -5.89 -27.90
N VAL A 168 -3.76 -4.63 -28.21
CA VAL A 168 -2.82 -4.29 -29.30
C VAL A 168 -1.36 -4.49 -28.87
N PHE A 169 -1.10 -4.72 -27.58
CA PHE A 169 0.25 -4.77 -27.01
C PHE A 169 1.11 -5.98 -27.42
N GLN A 170 0.52 -7.03 -28.01
CA GLN A 170 1.28 -8.26 -28.32
C GLN A 170 1.88 -8.30 -29.74
N TRP A 171 1.59 -7.32 -30.61
CA TRP A 171 1.92 -7.42 -32.04
C TRP A 171 3.00 -6.47 -32.56
N LEU A 172 3.45 -5.48 -31.79
CA LEU A 172 4.28 -4.37 -32.32
C LEU A 172 5.79 -4.41 -32.02
N THR A 173 6.29 -5.27 -31.13
CA THR A 173 7.71 -5.16 -30.70
C THR A 173 8.64 -6.31 -31.08
N GLY A 174 8.13 -7.47 -31.52
CA GLY A 174 8.96 -8.51 -32.18
C GLY A 174 10.20 -9.02 -31.42
N GLN A 175 10.36 -8.69 -30.15
CA GLN A 175 11.48 -9.09 -29.30
C GLN A 175 10.94 -9.51 -27.94
N SER A 176 11.50 -10.58 -27.39
CA SER A 176 11.20 -11.06 -26.04
C SER A 176 12.25 -10.57 -25.05
N PRO A 177 12.06 -9.42 -24.38
CA PRO A 177 12.61 -9.24 -23.05
C PRO A 177 11.67 -9.91 -22.04
N ILE A 178 12.19 -10.23 -20.85
CA ILE A 178 11.41 -10.81 -19.76
C ILE A 178 10.40 -9.73 -19.31
N ILE A 179 9.15 -9.87 -19.74
CA ILE A 179 8.06 -8.95 -19.40
C ILE A 179 7.61 -9.26 -17.96
N TYR A 180 7.78 -8.32 -17.04
CA TYR A 180 6.94 -8.29 -15.84
C TYR A 180 5.53 -7.85 -16.25
N THR A 181 4.67 -8.82 -16.54
CA THR A 181 3.28 -8.57 -16.94
C THR A 181 2.45 -8.36 -15.66
N TYR A 182 2.19 -7.11 -15.32
CA TYR A 182 1.10 -6.79 -14.42
C TYR A 182 -0.22 -7.34 -15.02
N PRO A 183 -1.16 -7.89 -14.22
CA PRO A 183 -2.39 -8.47 -14.76
C PRO A 183 -3.13 -7.50 -15.69
N THR A 184 -3.45 -7.95 -16.89
CA THR A 184 -4.24 -7.17 -17.87
C THR A 184 -5.64 -6.91 -17.34
N ALA A 185 -6.13 -5.67 -17.49
CA ALA A 185 -7.48 -5.28 -17.12
C ALA A 185 -8.53 -6.21 -17.77
N SER A 186 -9.47 -6.70 -16.98
CA SER A 186 -10.66 -7.40 -17.47
C SER A 186 -11.57 -6.42 -18.21
N ILE A 187 -11.51 -6.42 -19.54
CA ILE A 187 -12.34 -5.56 -20.42
C ILE A 187 -13.80 -6.08 -20.51
N LEU A 188 -14.11 -7.21 -19.88
CA LEU A 188 -15.44 -7.82 -19.87
C LEU A 188 -15.93 -8.00 -18.44
N SER A 189 -16.23 -6.89 -17.76
CA SER A 189 -17.09 -6.92 -16.58
C SER A 189 -18.34 -6.10 -16.85
N LYS A 190 -19.41 -6.78 -17.25
CA LYS A 190 -20.76 -6.35 -16.88
C LYS A 190 -20.92 -6.73 -15.41
N GLN A 191 -20.79 -5.77 -14.51
CA GLN A 191 -21.24 -5.93 -13.14
C GLN A 191 -22.28 -4.85 -12.84
N ASP A 192 -23.45 -5.28 -12.40
CA ASP A 192 -24.36 -4.45 -11.61
C ASP A 192 -23.51 -3.73 -10.55
N ALA A 193 -23.64 -2.41 -10.41
CA ALA A 193 -22.80 -1.60 -9.52
C ALA A 193 -22.72 -2.27 -8.14
N PRO A 194 -21.61 -2.96 -7.80
CA PRO A 194 -21.58 -3.74 -6.59
C PRO A 194 -21.64 -2.75 -5.44
N ILE A 195 -22.48 -3.06 -4.47
CA ILE A 195 -22.38 -2.45 -3.16
C ILE A 195 -20.95 -2.72 -2.68
N LEU A 196 -20.13 -1.68 -2.65
CA LEU A 196 -18.73 -1.77 -2.22
C LEU A 196 -18.66 -1.28 -0.76
N ASN A 197 -18.10 -2.12 0.10
CA ASN A 197 -17.65 -1.71 1.42
C ASN A 197 -16.28 -1.05 1.25
N PRO A 198 -16.15 0.27 1.45
CA PRO A 198 -14.91 1.00 1.18
C PRO A 198 -13.81 0.69 2.22
N TYR A 199 -14.22 0.18 3.39
CA TYR A 199 -13.33 -0.37 4.41
C TYR A 199 -13.44 -1.90 4.34
N GLU A 200 -12.41 -2.57 3.81
CA GLU A 200 -12.41 -4.04 3.69
C GLU A 200 -12.24 -4.72 5.06
N LYS A 201 -11.53 -4.07 5.99
CA LYS A 201 -11.31 -4.55 7.34
C LYS A 201 -11.38 -3.40 8.34
N VAL A 202 -11.98 -3.69 9.49
CA VAL A 202 -12.09 -2.82 10.67
C VAL A 202 -11.61 -3.66 11.85
N TRP A 203 -10.32 -3.56 12.19
CA TRP A 203 -9.71 -4.36 13.23
C TRP A 203 -9.76 -3.66 14.59
N VAL A 204 -9.93 -4.46 15.63
CA VAL A 204 -9.81 -4.05 17.04
C VAL A 204 -9.11 -5.15 17.83
N GLU A 205 -8.66 -4.80 19.03
CA GLU A 205 -8.08 -5.74 19.98
C GLU A 205 -8.93 -7.00 20.17
N GLY A 206 -8.28 -8.16 20.12
CA GLY A 206 -8.90 -9.48 20.21
C GLY A 206 -9.23 -10.15 18.88
N MET A 207 -9.07 -9.46 17.73
CA MET A 207 -9.13 -10.11 16.41
C MET A 207 -7.79 -10.79 16.05
N PRO A 208 -7.78 -11.98 15.41
CA PRO A 208 -6.55 -12.71 15.10
C PRO A 208 -5.51 -11.85 14.35
N ASP A 209 -5.95 -11.17 13.28
CA ASP A 209 -5.09 -10.31 12.45
C ASP A 209 -4.63 -9.02 13.18
N TYR A 210 -5.28 -8.62 14.29
CA TYR A 210 -4.91 -7.40 15.02
C TYR A 210 -3.62 -7.60 15.83
N VAL A 211 -3.39 -8.81 16.33
CA VAL A 211 -2.21 -9.12 17.17
C VAL A 211 -0.91 -8.86 16.42
N GLU A 212 -0.89 -9.11 15.11
CA GLU A 212 0.29 -8.92 14.26
C GLU A 212 0.61 -7.44 13.97
N VAL A 213 -0.37 -6.55 14.09
CA VAL A 213 -0.24 -5.11 13.75
C VAL A 213 -0.37 -4.19 14.96
N ASN A 214 -0.66 -4.74 16.13
CA ASN A 214 -0.82 -3.98 17.36
C ASN A 214 0.54 -3.62 17.97
N ASN A 215 0.75 -2.34 18.23
CA ASN A 215 1.83 -1.86 19.07
C ASN A 215 1.31 -0.68 19.93
N LYS A 216 2.14 -0.19 20.85
CA LYS A 216 1.76 0.91 21.76
C LYS A 216 1.34 2.23 21.08
N ASN A 217 1.67 2.39 19.79
CA ASN A 217 1.31 3.54 18.96
C ASN A 217 0.17 3.21 17.97
N SER A 218 -0.38 1.99 17.99
CA SER A 218 -1.53 1.62 17.16
C SER A 218 -2.80 2.29 17.67
N GLY A 219 -3.75 2.54 16.76
CA GLY A 219 -5.06 3.06 17.12
C GLY A 219 -5.90 2.01 17.85
N ASP A 220 -6.94 2.47 18.54
CA ASP A 220 -7.95 1.61 19.16
C ASP A 220 -8.76 0.83 18.13
N ILE A 221 -8.85 1.37 16.90
CA ILE A 221 -9.42 0.71 15.73
C ILE A 221 -8.47 0.94 14.56
N LEU A 222 -8.16 -0.10 13.80
CA LEU A 222 -7.41 0.00 12.56
C LEU A 222 -8.35 -0.23 11.37
N LEU A 223 -8.23 0.61 10.35
CA LEU A 223 -9.01 0.52 9.11
C LEU A 223 -8.09 0.12 7.96
N SER A 224 -8.55 -0.80 7.10
CA SER A 224 -7.96 -1.06 5.78
C SER A 224 -8.95 -0.70 4.69
N ALA A 225 -8.48 0.03 3.69
CA ALA A 225 -9.26 0.40 2.52
C ALA A 225 -9.40 -0.80 1.55
N ALA A 226 -10.59 -0.96 1.00
CA ALA A 226 -10.83 -1.90 -0.09
C ALA A 226 -10.03 -1.51 -1.35
N PRO A 227 -9.79 -2.44 -2.30
CA PRO A 227 -9.10 -2.12 -3.55
C PRO A 227 -9.72 -0.93 -4.28
N GLY A 228 -8.87 -0.05 -4.82
CA GLY A 228 -9.30 1.18 -5.48
C GLY A 228 -9.58 2.35 -4.54
N PHE A 229 -9.58 2.13 -3.23
CA PHE A 229 -9.76 3.17 -2.22
C PHE A 229 -8.45 3.45 -1.48
N LEU A 230 -8.24 4.72 -1.11
CA LEU A 230 -7.30 5.10 -0.05
C LEU A 230 -7.99 6.01 0.97
N MET A 231 -7.36 6.26 2.10
CA MET A 231 -7.81 7.18 3.14
C MET A 231 -6.85 8.37 3.25
N GLY A 232 -7.40 9.57 3.45
CA GLY A 232 -6.58 10.77 3.61
C GLY A 232 -7.19 11.83 4.50
N LYS A 233 -6.32 12.60 5.16
CA LYS A 233 -6.69 13.69 6.07
C LYS A 233 -7.26 14.93 5.34
N ASP A 234 -6.84 15.17 4.11
CA ASP A 234 -7.16 16.39 3.35
C ASP A 234 -8.42 16.28 2.48
N ALA A 235 -9.24 15.25 2.67
CA ALA A 235 -10.48 15.07 1.93
C ALA A 235 -11.55 16.05 2.43
N LYS A 236 -12.21 16.74 1.49
CA LYS A 236 -13.19 17.79 1.78
C LYS A 236 -14.55 17.21 2.15
N ILE A 237 -14.88 16.08 1.53
CA ILE A 237 -16.06 15.28 1.79
C ILE A 237 -15.65 13.86 2.19
N ALA A 238 -16.61 13.05 2.62
CA ALA A 238 -16.32 11.70 3.10
C ALA A 238 -15.72 10.76 2.06
N ALA A 239 -16.06 10.96 0.78
CA ALA A 239 -15.51 10.22 -0.34
C ALA A 239 -15.41 11.16 -1.54
N GLU A 240 -14.23 11.27 -2.14
CA GLU A 240 -13.97 12.11 -3.31
C GLU A 240 -12.99 11.43 -4.26
N PRO A 241 -12.98 11.81 -5.56
CA PRO A 241 -11.97 11.34 -6.50
C PRO A 241 -10.54 11.59 -6.01
N THR A 242 -9.63 10.66 -6.30
CA THR A 242 -8.21 10.80 -5.97
C THR A 242 -7.50 11.81 -6.87
N LYS A 243 -6.38 12.35 -6.38
CA LYS A 243 -5.43 13.12 -7.19
C LYS A 243 -4.34 12.22 -7.74
N GLU A 244 -3.79 11.38 -6.85
CA GLU A 244 -2.91 10.27 -7.20
C GLU A 244 -3.70 9.15 -7.86
N LEU A 245 -2.98 8.32 -8.60
CA LEU A 245 -3.53 7.20 -9.36
C LEU A 245 -3.05 5.86 -8.84
N GLY A 246 -1.94 5.84 -8.11
CA GLY A 246 -1.41 4.66 -7.44
C GLY A 246 -1.26 4.88 -5.94
N SER A 247 -1.37 3.81 -5.14
CA SER A 247 -1.03 3.83 -3.71
C SER A 247 -0.70 2.45 -3.19
N HIS A 248 -0.29 2.38 -1.92
CA HIS A 248 0.16 1.15 -1.26
C HIS A 248 -0.20 1.15 0.24
N GLY A 249 0.33 0.18 0.99
CA GLY A 249 0.13 0.02 2.43
C GLY A 249 -1.03 -0.91 2.84
N GLY A 250 -1.71 -1.52 1.87
CA GLY A 250 -2.94 -2.28 2.10
C GLY A 250 -2.68 -3.76 2.41
N ASN A 251 -3.69 -4.60 2.19
CA ASN A 251 -3.58 -6.04 2.45
C ASN A 251 -2.46 -6.69 1.60
N PRO A 252 -1.40 -7.25 2.21
CA PRO A 252 -0.24 -7.82 1.51
C PRO A 252 -0.57 -9.09 0.71
N GLU A 253 -1.74 -9.70 0.90
CA GLU A 253 -2.18 -10.81 0.06
C GLU A 253 -2.50 -10.39 -1.39
N ARG A 254 -2.78 -9.11 -1.63
CA ARG A 254 -3.05 -8.59 -2.96
C ARG A 254 -1.80 -8.65 -3.81
N LYS A 255 -1.88 -9.33 -4.96
CA LYS A 255 -0.73 -9.54 -5.86
C LYS A 255 -0.02 -8.23 -6.24
N SER A 256 -0.76 -7.14 -6.40
CA SER A 256 -0.22 -5.83 -6.74
C SER A 256 0.65 -5.21 -5.64
N LEU A 257 0.38 -5.54 -4.39
CA LEU A 257 1.10 -5.03 -3.21
C LEU A 257 2.27 -5.91 -2.79
N ARG A 258 2.46 -7.07 -3.44
CA ARG A 258 3.56 -7.97 -3.11
C ARG A 258 4.88 -7.36 -3.59
N PRO A 259 5.86 -7.20 -2.69
CA PRO A 259 7.19 -6.77 -3.09
C PRO A 259 7.90 -7.87 -3.90
N ILE A 260 8.98 -7.48 -4.58
CA ILE A 260 9.89 -8.40 -5.24
C ILE A 260 11.15 -8.61 -4.39
N LEU A 261 11.69 -9.82 -4.45
CA LEU A 261 13.05 -10.14 -4.06
C LEU A 261 13.72 -10.84 -5.25
N TYR A 262 14.85 -10.32 -5.67
CA TYR A 262 15.80 -10.98 -6.56
C TYR A 262 17.16 -10.95 -5.89
N ALA A 263 17.89 -12.07 -5.94
CA ALA A 263 19.21 -12.16 -5.35
C ALA A 263 20.12 -12.96 -6.29
N SER A 264 21.35 -12.50 -6.48
CA SER A 264 22.37 -13.17 -7.27
C SER A 264 23.76 -12.99 -6.65
N GLY A 265 24.65 -13.95 -6.87
CA GLY A 265 26.00 -13.94 -6.35
C GLY A 265 26.55 -15.36 -6.17
N PRO A 266 27.86 -15.52 -5.93
CA PRO A 266 28.53 -16.82 -5.91
C PRO A 266 28.04 -17.75 -4.79
N MET A 267 27.46 -17.21 -3.71
CA MET A 267 26.93 -17.99 -2.57
C MET A 267 25.41 -18.17 -2.62
N ILE A 268 24.74 -17.71 -3.68
CA ILE A 268 23.28 -17.81 -3.82
C ILE A 268 22.97 -18.85 -4.90
N ALA A 269 22.29 -19.92 -4.51
CA ALA A 269 21.86 -20.95 -5.45
C ALA A 269 20.84 -20.39 -6.45
N SER A 270 21.00 -20.74 -7.73
CA SER A 270 20.03 -20.37 -8.77
C SER A 270 18.72 -21.15 -8.61
N GLY A 271 17.59 -20.46 -8.64
CA GLY A 271 16.26 -21.07 -8.62
C GLY A 271 15.18 -20.11 -8.14
N ASP A 272 13.95 -20.62 -8.09
CA ASP A 272 12.79 -19.88 -7.57
C ASP A 272 12.62 -20.12 -6.07
N ILE A 273 12.25 -19.07 -5.33
CA ILE A 273 11.80 -19.17 -3.94
C ILE A 273 10.41 -19.82 -3.94
N LYS A 274 10.33 -21.08 -3.49
CA LYS A 274 9.09 -21.87 -3.52
C LYS A 274 8.19 -21.63 -2.32
N GLU A 275 8.76 -21.20 -1.21
CA GLU A 275 8.04 -20.93 0.04
C GLU A 275 7.73 -19.44 0.18
N ARG A 276 6.71 -19.14 0.98
CA ARG A 276 6.44 -17.75 1.35
C ARG A 276 7.55 -17.25 2.27
N ILE A 277 8.08 -16.08 1.94
CA ILE A 277 9.04 -15.33 2.76
C ILE A 277 8.40 -14.04 3.29
N SER A 278 9.01 -13.46 4.31
CA SER A 278 8.69 -12.16 4.88
C SER A 278 9.81 -11.15 4.59
N MET A 279 9.49 -9.86 4.60
CA MET A 279 10.52 -8.80 4.56
C MET A 279 11.52 -8.90 5.72
N THR A 280 11.07 -9.43 6.87
CA THR A 280 11.94 -9.68 8.03
C THR A 280 13.00 -10.74 7.76
N ASP A 281 12.80 -11.63 6.79
CA ASP A 281 13.75 -12.69 6.44
C ASP A 281 14.99 -12.15 5.70
N ILE A 282 14.93 -10.91 5.18
CA ILE A 282 16.03 -10.32 4.39
C ILE A 282 17.25 -10.02 5.26
N ALA A 283 17.05 -9.43 6.44
CA ALA A 283 18.15 -9.09 7.35
C ALA A 283 18.97 -10.32 7.78
N PRO A 284 18.40 -11.40 8.34
CA PRO A 284 19.18 -12.59 8.71
C PRO A 284 19.85 -13.25 7.51
N SER A 285 19.26 -13.17 6.31
CA SER A 285 19.88 -13.66 5.07
C SER A 285 21.13 -12.88 4.66
N ILE A 286 21.16 -11.57 4.92
CA ILE A 286 22.34 -10.73 4.70
C ILE A 286 23.42 -11.02 5.75
N TYR A 287 23.05 -11.21 7.02
CA TYR A 287 24.00 -11.61 8.07
C TYR A 287 24.70 -12.94 7.73
N ASP A 288 23.94 -13.93 7.25
CA ASP A 288 24.48 -15.22 6.78
C ASP A 288 25.49 -15.04 5.64
N LEU A 289 25.16 -14.25 4.60
CA LEU A 289 26.10 -13.97 3.49
C LEU A 289 27.39 -13.29 3.93
N LEU A 290 27.30 -12.43 4.94
CA LEU A 290 28.46 -11.70 5.47
C LEU A 290 29.27 -12.53 6.47
N GLY A 291 28.82 -13.75 6.83
CA GLY A 291 29.44 -14.59 7.85
C GLY A 291 29.43 -13.93 9.24
N LEU A 292 28.36 -13.18 9.54
CA LEU A 292 28.21 -12.44 10.79
C LEU A 292 27.15 -13.10 11.69
N ASP A 293 27.39 -13.03 13.00
CA ASP A 293 26.38 -13.43 13.98
C ASP A 293 25.14 -12.55 13.85
N THR A 294 23.96 -13.16 13.74
CA THR A 294 22.69 -12.45 13.69
C THR A 294 22.33 -11.94 15.10
N PRO A 295 22.13 -10.63 15.31
CA PRO A 295 21.74 -10.10 16.62
C PRO A 295 20.38 -10.62 17.10
N ASP A 296 20.23 -10.81 18.42
CA ASP A 296 19.01 -11.38 19.03
C ASP A 296 17.71 -10.60 18.76
N PHE A 297 17.79 -9.33 18.38
CA PHE A 297 16.63 -8.51 18.03
C PHE A 297 16.20 -8.63 16.58
N VAL A 298 17.00 -9.29 15.72
CA VAL A 298 16.65 -9.51 14.31
C VAL A 298 15.63 -10.64 14.25
N GLU A 299 14.47 -10.33 13.70
CA GLU A 299 13.38 -11.28 13.47
C GLU A 299 13.51 -11.96 12.10
N GLY A 300 12.70 -13.00 11.88
CA GLY A 300 12.70 -13.75 10.63
C GLY A 300 13.68 -14.92 10.61
N LYS A 301 13.82 -15.55 9.45
CA LYS A 301 14.73 -16.66 9.19
C LYS A 301 15.52 -16.41 7.91
N ALA A 302 16.77 -16.86 7.84
CA ALA A 302 17.54 -16.76 6.61
C ALA A 302 16.84 -17.53 5.48
N ILE A 303 16.76 -16.91 4.30
CA ILE A 303 16.10 -17.42 3.09
C ILE A 303 16.96 -18.50 2.43
N TRP A 304 18.27 -18.31 2.51
CA TRP A 304 19.29 -19.25 2.07
C TRP A 304 20.19 -19.61 3.25
N SER A 305 20.91 -20.72 3.10
CA SER A 305 21.99 -21.12 4.00
C SER A 305 23.25 -21.14 3.16
N SER A 306 24.29 -20.45 3.61
CA SER A 306 25.65 -20.80 3.23
C SER A 306 25.92 -22.24 3.71
N GLU A 307 26.38 -23.12 2.80
CA GLU A 307 26.98 -24.41 3.17
C GLU A 307 28.49 -24.25 3.40
#